data_AF-A0AAE1T3M0-F1
#
_entry.id   AF-A0AAE1T3M0-F1
#
_cell.length_a   1.000
_cell.length_b   1.000
_cell.length_c   1.000
_cell.angle_alpha   90.00
_cell.angle_beta   90.00
_cell.angle_gamma   90.00
#
_symmetry.space_group_name_H-M   'P 1'
#
loop_
_entity.id
_entity.type
_entity.pdbx_description
1 polymer ?
#
loop_
_entity_poly.entity_id
_entity_poly.type
_entity_poly.pdbx_seq_one_letter_code
_entity_poly.pdbx_strand_id
1 'polypeptide(L)'
;MQENNLSVEEASAELSEMVENAWKDLNKECIKLTSVPTEILMCVVNLTRLIDVVYKNNQDGYNNPKNNVKSVIEALHLSSDLRMRKTLTLSTKSTQID
;
A
#
# COMPACT_ATOMS: atom_id res chain seq x y z
N MET A 1 -3.42 16.58 21.12
CA MET A 1 -2.89 17.80 21.77
C MET A 1 -3.65 18.12 23.05
N GLN A 2 -4.94 18.49 23.01
CA GLN A 2 -5.69 18.94 24.20
C GLN A 2 -5.78 17.91 25.34
N GLU A 3 -5.96 16.63 25.02
CA GLU A 3 -6.07 15.56 26.03
C GLU A 3 -4.83 15.46 26.93
N ASN A 4 -3.63 15.65 26.36
CA ASN A 4 -2.35 15.53 27.05
C ASN A 4 -1.60 16.87 27.19
N ASN A 5 -2.21 17.99 26.79
CA ASN A 5 -1.59 19.32 26.70
C ASN A 5 -0.25 19.38 25.95
N LEU A 6 -0.14 18.61 24.86
CA LEU A 6 1.08 18.51 24.04
C LEU A 6 1.11 19.51 22.89
N SER A 7 2.32 19.83 22.42
CA SER A 7 2.54 20.52 21.13
C SER A 7 2.11 19.65 19.94
N VAL A 8 2.09 20.27 18.75
CA VAL A 8 1.72 19.55 17.51
C VAL A 8 2.75 18.47 17.20
N GLU A 9 4.02 18.80 17.38
CA GLU A 9 5.17 17.97 17.09
C GLU A 9 5.22 16.75 18.03
N GLU A 10 5.03 16.96 19.33
CA GLU A 10 4.98 15.88 20.32
C GLU A 10 3.81 14.94 20.05
N ALA A 11 2.60 15.48 19.82
CA ALA A 11 1.44 14.66 19.51
C ALA A 11 1.62 13.89 18.19
N SER A 12 2.27 14.48 17.19
CA SER A 12 2.56 13.80 15.92
C SER A 12 3.58 12.68 16.09
N ALA A 13 4.58 12.86 16.95
CA ALA A 13 5.56 11.83 17.28
C ALA A 13 4.91 10.64 18.00
N GLU A 14 4.07 10.90 19.01
CA GLU A 14 3.32 9.84 19.72
C GLU A 14 2.40 9.05 18.77
N LEU A 15 1.67 9.75 17.89
CA LEU A 15 0.83 9.10 16.88
C LEU A 15 1.66 8.25 15.91
N SER A 16 2.85 8.72 15.52
CA SER A 16 3.75 7.95 14.65
C SER A 16 4.22 6.66 15.34
N GLU A 17 4.57 6.73 16.63
CA GLU A 17 4.92 5.54 17.42
C GLU A 17 3.75 4.57 17.54
N MET A 18 2.52 5.06 17.76
CA MET A 18 1.32 4.23 17.77
C MET A 18 1.10 3.51 16.44
N VAL A 19 1.30 4.21 15.31
CA VAL A 19 1.21 3.61 13.97
C VAL A 19 2.27 2.53 13.79
N GLU A 20 3.53 2.78 14.16
CA GLU A 20 4.60 1.78 14.08
C GLU A 20 4.30 0.52 14.91
N ASN A 21 3.77 0.69 16.11
CA ASN A 21 3.39 -0.42 16.97
C ASN A 21 2.19 -1.19 16.39
N ALA A 22 1.18 -0.50 15.85
CA ALA A 22 0.06 -1.14 15.16
C ALA A 22 0.51 -1.95 13.93
N TRP A 23 1.51 -1.48 13.18
CA TRP A 23 2.13 -2.25 12.09
C TRP A 23 2.80 -3.54 12.59
N LYS A 24 3.53 -3.48 13.72
CA LYS A 24 4.16 -4.67 14.32
C LYS A 24 3.10 -5.69 14.76
N ASP A 25 2.01 -5.22 15.34
CA ASP A 25 0.94 -6.09 15.81
C ASP A 25 0.15 -6.71 14.65
N LEU A 26 -0.17 -5.93 13.61
CA LEU A 26 -0.76 -6.45 12.36
C LEU A 26 0.09 -7.59 11.77
N ASN A 27 1.41 -7.41 11.70
CA ASN A 27 2.32 -8.44 11.19
C ASN A 27 2.33 -9.70 12.06
N LYS A 28 2.36 -9.56 13.39
CA LYS A 28 2.31 -10.72 14.30
C LYS A 28 0.99 -11.48 14.18
N GLU A 29 -0.13 -10.77 14.12
CA GLU A 29 -1.45 -11.39 14.03
C GLU A 29 -1.65 -12.08 12.68
N CYS A 30 -1.16 -11.50 11.57
CA CYS A 30 -1.18 -12.17 10.26
C CYS A 30 -0.42 -13.50 10.25
N ILE A 31 0.64 -13.64 11.06
CA ILE A 31 1.39 -14.91 11.18
C ILE A 31 0.62 -15.95 12.03
N LYS A 32 -0.10 -15.49 13.06
CA LYS A 32 -0.83 -16.38 13.98
C LYS A 32 -2.17 -16.85 13.43
N LEU A 33 -2.86 -15.98 12.67
CA LEU A 33 -4.22 -16.22 12.18
C LEU A 33 -4.21 -17.22 11.02
N THR A 34 -4.15 -18.50 11.35
CA THR A 34 -4.32 -19.63 10.40
C THR A 34 -5.78 -19.99 10.15
N SER A 35 -6.69 -19.53 11.01
CA SER A 35 -8.13 -19.83 10.93
C SER A 35 -8.92 -18.91 10.02
N VAL A 36 -8.35 -17.76 9.64
CA VAL A 36 -8.98 -16.78 8.74
C VAL A 36 -8.41 -16.97 7.33
N PRO A 37 -9.24 -16.96 6.28
CA PRO A 37 -8.75 -16.99 4.90
C PRO A 37 -7.71 -15.89 4.63
N THR A 38 -6.60 -16.25 3.99
CA THR A 38 -5.50 -15.35 3.69
C THR A 38 -5.96 -14.13 2.88
N GLU A 39 -6.97 -14.28 2.04
CA GLU A 39 -7.55 -13.21 1.23
C GLU A 39 -8.14 -12.09 2.08
N ILE A 40 -8.78 -12.43 3.21
CA ILE A 40 -9.36 -11.45 4.14
C ILE A 40 -8.24 -10.70 4.86
N LEU A 41 -7.21 -11.42 5.34
CA LEU A 41 -6.04 -10.80 5.97
C LEU A 41 -5.32 -9.86 5.00
N MET A 42 -5.15 -10.29 3.75
CA MET A 42 -4.54 -9.49 2.70
C MET A 42 -5.34 -8.25 2.37
N CYS A 43 -6.67 -8.28 2.45
CA CYS A 43 -7.50 -7.10 2.28
C CYS A 43 -7.16 -6.03 3.34
N VAL A 44 -7.05 -6.43 4.62
CA VAL A 44 -6.69 -5.51 5.72
C VAL A 44 -5.28 -4.95 5.52
N VAL A 45 -4.30 -5.83 5.26
CA VAL A 45 -2.90 -5.42 5.03
C VAL A 45 -2.78 -4.46 3.84
N ASN A 46 -3.50 -4.73 2.74
CA ASN A 46 -3.47 -3.86 1.57
C ASN A 46 -4.13 -2.51 1.82
N LEU A 47 -5.17 -2.44 2.66
CA LEU A 47 -5.76 -1.17 3.08
C LEU A 47 -4.77 -0.35 3.92
N THR A 48 -4.07 -0.97 4.87
CA THR A 48 -3.03 -0.29 5.66
C THR A 48 -1.91 0.25 4.76
N ARG A 49 -1.45 -0.54 3.79
CA ARG A 49 -0.45 -0.10 2.79
C ARG A 49 -0.96 1.04 1.91
N LEU A 50 -2.23 1.02 1.53
CA LEU A 50 -2.84 2.10 0.74
C LEU A 50 -2.77 3.42 1.51
N ILE A 51 -3.12 3.41 2.80
CA ILE A 51 -3.08 4.62 3.65
C ILE A 51 -1.64 5.19 3.70
N ASP A 52 -0.64 4.33 3.91
CA ASP A 52 0.77 4.74 3.93
C ASP A 52 1.23 5.39 2.60
N VAL A 53 0.80 4.83 1.46
CA VAL A 53 1.13 5.38 0.14
C VAL A 53 0.43 6.71 -0.11
N VAL A 54 -0.86 6.79 0.20
CA VAL A 54 -1.69 7.97 -0.12
C VAL A 54 -1.34 9.16 0.75
N TYR A 55 -1.01 8.95 2.03
CA TYR A 55 -0.67 10.02 2.98
C TYR A 55 0.83 10.25 3.18
N LYS A 56 1.65 9.64 2.32
CA LYS A 56 3.11 9.72 2.40
C LYS A 56 3.60 11.17 2.45
N ASN A 57 4.64 11.41 3.25
CA ASN A 57 5.28 12.72 3.46
C ASN A 57 4.35 13.79 4.05
N ASN A 58 3.38 13.39 4.88
CA ASN A 58 2.39 14.27 5.50
C ASN A 58 1.59 15.08 4.47
N GLN A 59 1.26 14.46 3.33
CA GLN A 59 0.47 15.09 2.28
C GLN A 59 -0.87 14.38 2.11
N ASP A 60 -1.94 15.13 1.88
CA ASP A 60 -3.24 14.56 1.53
C ASP A 60 -3.26 14.18 0.04
N GLY A 61 -2.69 13.02 -0.29
CA GLY A 61 -2.67 12.49 -1.65
C GLY A 61 -4.04 11.98 -2.12
N TYR A 62 -5.02 11.82 -1.23
CA TYR A 62 -6.37 11.41 -1.60
C TYR A 62 -7.10 12.57 -2.28
N ASN A 63 -7.12 13.73 -1.62
CA ASN A 63 -7.75 14.92 -2.18
C ASN A 63 -6.84 15.66 -3.18
N ASN A 64 -5.51 15.56 -3.03
CA ASN A 64 -4.53 16.17 -3.93
C ASN A 64 -3.53 15.15 -4.50
N PRO A 65 -3.93 14.32 -5.49
CA PRO A 65 -3.13 13.20 -5.97
C PRO A 65 -1.91 13.60 -6.81
N LYS A 66 -1.78 14.88 -7.19
CA LYS A 66 -0.74 15.36 -8.11
C LYS A 66 0.69 15.20 -7.57
N ASN A 67 0.85 15.14 -6.25
CA ASN A 67 2.17 15.20 -5.63
C ASN A 67 2.88 13.83 -5.50
N ASN A 68 2.12 12.72 -5.45
CA ASN A 68 2.69 11.39 -5.18
C ASN A 68 1.82 10.24 -5.75
N VAL A 69 0.50 10.26 -5.54
CA VAL A 69 -0.40 9.15 -5.88
C VAL A 69 -0.58 8.99 -7.39
N LYS A 70 -0.66 10.10 -8.14
CA LYS A 70 -0.87 10.06 -9.60
C LYS A 70 0.22 9.24 -10.32
N SER A 71 1.49 9.46 -9.99
CA SER A 71 2.61 8.72 -10.59
C SER A 71 2.58 7.23 -10.22
N VAL A 72 2.12 6.89 -9.02
CA VAL A 72 1.95 5.47 -8.61
C VAL A 72 0.86 4.81 -9.44
N ILE A 73 -0.27 5.48 -9.63
CA ILE A 73 -1.37 4.98 -10.46
C ILE A 73 -0.91 4.79 -11.92
N GLU A 74 -0.21 5.75 -12.49
CA GLU A 74 0.33 5.66 -13.85
C GLU A 74 1.30 4.48 -13.99
N ALA A 75 2.20 4.27 -13.02
CA ALA A 75 3.13 3.14 -13.03
C ALA A 75 2.42 1.78 -12.94
N LEU A 76 1.36 1.66 -12.15
CA LEU A 76 0.56 0.44 -12.04
C LEU A 76 -0.18 0.11 -13.35
N HIS A 77 -0.71 1.12 -14.04
CA HIS A 77 -1.36 0.94 -15.35
C HIS A 77 -0.34 0.59 -16.46
N LEU A 78 0.81 1.26 -16.48
CA LEU A 78 1.87 0.96 -17.46
C LEU A 78 2.46 -0.43 -17.27
N SER A 79 2.72 -0.84 -16.03
CA SER A 79 3.30 -2.16 -15.74
C SER A 79 2.36 -3.32 -16.10
N SER A 80 1.04 -3.13 -15.96
CA SER A 80 0.05 -4.11 -16.41
C SER A 80 -0.04 -4.21 -17.94
N ASP A 81 0.01 -3.09 -18.66
CA ASP A 81 0.08 -3.08 -20.13
C ASP A 81 1.37 -3.78 -20.64
N LEU A 82 2.54 -3.45 -20.07
CA LEU A 82 3.80 -4.11 -20.43
C LEU A 82 3.76 -5.63 -20.21
N ARG A 83 3.13 -6.09 -19.12
CA ARG A 83 2.96 -7.52 -18.84
C ARG A 83 2.11 -8.20 -19.91
N MET A 84 0.99 -7.59 -20.29
CA MET A 84 0.10 -8.11 -21.35
C MET A 84 0.82 -8.20 -22.70
N ARG A 85 1.57 -7.16 -23.09
CA ARG A 85 2.34 -7.16 -24.36
C ARG A 85 3.39 -8.26 -24.42
N LYS A 86 4.09 -8.53 -23.31
CA LYS A 86 5.07 -9.62 -23.23
C LYS A 86 4.41 -10.99 -23.42
N THR A 87 3.26 -11.24 -22.78
CA THR A 87 2.52 -12.50 -22.91
C THR A 87 2.08 -12.74 -24.35
N LEU A 88 1.53 -11.71 -25.02
CA LEU A 88 1.11 -11.80 -26.42
C LEU A 88 2.30 -12.15 -27.33
N THR A 89 3.42 -11.45 -27.17
CA THR A 89 4.62 -11.66 -27.99
C THR A 89 5.20 -13.08 -27.84
N LEU A 90 5.20 -13.63 -26.62
CA LEU A 90 5.64 -15.01 -26.36
C LEU A 90 4.71 -16.03 -27.03
N SER A 91 3.39 -15.82 -26.96
CA SER A 91 2.39 -16.67 -27.61
C SER A 91 2.48 -16.66 -29.14
N THR A 92 2.81 -15.51 -29.74
CA THR A 92 2.99 -15.43 -31.20
C THR A 92 4.24 -16.18 -31.65
N LYS A 93 5.33 -16.10 -30.88
CA LYS A 93 6.58 -16.82 -31.20
C LYS A 93 6.45 -18.34 -31.06
N SER A 94 5.72 -18.85 -30.07
CA SER A 94 5.50 -20.29 -29.94
C SER A 94 4.67 -20.86 -31.08
N THR A 95 3.68 -20.11 -31.59
CA THR A 95 2.82 -20.54 -32.70
C THR A 95 3.53 -20.56 -34.06
N GLN A 96 4.69 -19.90 -34.18
CA GLN A 96 5.48 -19.85 -35.42
C GLN A 96 6.63 -20.90 -35.45
N ILE A 97 6.83 -21.64 -34.36
CA ILE A 97 7.90 -22.64 -34.23
C ILE A 97 7.34 -24.08 -34.32
N ASP A 98 6.02 -24.25 -34.30
CA ASP A 98 5.29 -25.49 -34.61
C ASP A 98 4.83 -25.52 -36.09
#